data_AF-A0A527ZFE4-F1
#
_entry.id   AF-A0A527ZFE4-F1
#
_cell.length_a   1.000
_cell.length_b   1.000
_cell.length_c   1.000
_cell.angle_alpha   90.00
_cell.angle_beta   90.00
_cell.angle_gamma   90.00
#
_symmetry.space_group_name_H-M   'P 1'
#
loop_
_entity.id
_entity.type
_entity.pdbx_description
1 polymer ?
#
loop_
_entity_poly.entity_id
_entity_poly.type
_entity_poly.pdbx_seq_one_letter_code
_entity_poly.pdbx_strand_id
1 'polypeptide(L)'
;MSNTKTQPNSADEDPFLWLEDRTGKEALDWVHRQNEVTTGELQGDPSYQAYFQTALDLMTAEDNIPVGSALNGHVYNFWQDKTNVL
;
A
#
# COMPACT_ATOMS: atom_id res chain seq x y z
N MET A 1 -1.41 -30.83 -41.75
CA MET A 1 -0.31 -30.79 -40.76
C MET A 1 -0.76 -29.85 -39.65
N SER A 2 -1.38 -30.40 -38.61
CA SER A 2 -1.94 -29.61 -37.51
C SER A 2 -0.84 -29.38 -36.47
N ASN A 3 -0.39 -28.13 -36.32
CA ASN A 3 0.49 -27.74 -35.22
C ASN A 3 -0.38 -27.51 -33.97
N THR A 4 -0.61 -28.57 -33.20
CA THR A 4 -1.06 -28.42 -31.81
C THR A 4 0.16 -28.00 -31.00
N LYS A 5 0.38 -26.69 -30.85
CA LYS A 5 1.35 -26.18 -29.88
C LYS A 5 0.73 -26.45 -28.50
N THR A 6 1.11 -27.56 -27.87
CA THR A 6 0.79 -27.86 -26.48
C THR A 6 1.28 -26.67 -25.66
N GLN A 7 0.35 -25.85 -25.16
CA GLN A 7 0.67 -24.82 -24.18
C GLN A 7 1.08 -25.57 -22.90
N PRO A 8 2.24 -25.26 -22.29
CA PRO A 8 2.58 -25.83 -20.99
C PRO A 8 1.44 -25.50 -20.02
N ASN A 9 1.08 -26.47 -19.18
CA ASN A 9 0.07 -26.30 -18.16
C ASN A 9 0.67 -25.39 -17.07
N SER A 10 0.51 -24.07 -17.22
CA SER A 10 1.19 -23.06 -16.42
C SER A 10 0.87 -23.14 -14.92
N ALA A 11 -0.23 -23.80 -14.53
CA ALA A 11 -0.55 -24.07 -13.13
C ALA A 11 0.37 -25.11 -12.46
N ASP A 12 0.98 -26.02 -13.23
CA ASP A 12 1.97 -26.98 -12.71
C ASP A 12 3.36 -26.33 -12.53
N GLU A 13 3.64 -25.25 -13.27
CA GLU A 13 4.89 -24.48 -13.22
C GLU A 13 4.80 -23.30 -12.24
N ASP A 14 3.60 -22.71 -12.08
CA ASP A 14 3.32 -21.64 -11.12
C ASP A 14 1.99 -21.90 -10.37
N PRO A 15 2.07 -22.42 -9.13
CA PRO A 15 0.89 -22.68 -8.31
C PRO A 15 0.16 -21.40 -7.85
N PHE A 16 0.73 -20.21 -8.09
CA PHE A 16 0.19 -18.92 -7.66
C PHE A 16 -0.31 -18.06 -8.83
N LEU A 17 -0.37 -18.59 -10.05
CA LEU A 17 -0.82 -17.86 -11.24
C LEU A 17 -2.18 -17.15 -11.05
N TRP A 18 -3.08 -17.70 -10.23
CA TRP A 18 -4.38 -17.12 -9.92
C TRP A 18 -4.31 -15.80 -9.13
N LEU A 19 -3.19 -15.50 -8.45
CA LEU A 19 -2.96 -14.21 -7.81
C LEU A 19 -2.72 -13.07 -8.81
N GLU A 20 -2.42 -13.38 -10.08
CA GLU A 20 -2.21 -12.37 -11.12
C GLU A 20 -3.52 -11.70 -11.56
N ASP A 21 -4.67 -12.36 -11.39
CA ASP A 21 -5.96 -11.70 -11.54
C ASP A 21 -6.25 -10.84 -10.30
N ARG A 22 -5.72 -9.61 -10.33
CA ARG A 22 -5.81 -8.62 -9.25
C ARG A 22 -7.23 -8.26 -8.82
N THR A 23 -8.23 -8.58 -9.65
CA THR A 23 -9.65 -8.30 -9.37
C THR A 23 -10.47 -9.55 -9.14
N GLY A 24 -9.87 -10.73 -9.31
CA GLY A 24 -10.49 -12.02 -9.13
C GLY A 24 -10.89 -12.26 -7.68
N LYS A 25 -12.06 -12.87 -7.47
CA LYS A 25 -12.58 -13.15 -6.12
C LYS A 25 -11.61 -13.99 -5.29
N GLU A 26 -10.98 -15.00 -5.90
CA GLU A 26 -10.04 -15.88 -5.20
C GLU A 26 -8.81 -15.11 -4.71
N ALA A 27 -8.19 -14.30 -5.59
CA ALA A 27 -7.06 -13.43 -5.28
C ALA A 27 -7.39 -12.45 -4.14
N LEU A 28 -8.53 -11.76 -4.24
CA LEU A 28 -8.98 -10.83 -3.22
C LEU A 28 -9.24 -11.50 -1.87
N ASP A 29 -9.94 -12.65 -1.86
CA ASP A 29 -10.20 -13.41 -0.63
C ASP A 29 -8.88 -13.83 0.05
N TRP A 30 -7.87 -14.19 -0.73
CA TRP A 30 -6.55 -14.52 -0.18
C TRP A 30 -5.83 -13.30 0.38
N VAL A 31 -5.83 -12.17 -0.33
CA VAL A 31 -5.26 -10.91 0.15
C VAL A 31 -5.90 -10.50 1.47
N HIS A 32 -7.23 -10.59 1.59
CA HIS A 32 -7.92 -10.29 2.83
C HIS A 32 -7.45 -11.17 3.99
N ARG A 33 -7.31 -12.48 3.78
CA ARG A 33 -6.78 -13.40 4.81
C ARG A 33 -5.33 -13.06 5.20
N GLN A 34 -4.48 -12.70 4.25
CA GLN A 34 -3.10 -12.31 4.56
C GLN A 34 -3.04 -10.97 5.30
N ASN A 35 -3.88 -10.01 4.93
CA ASN A 35 -4.01 -8.73 5.62
C ASN A 35 -4.48 -8.93 7.07
N GLU A 36 -5.44 -9.82 7.33
CA GLU A 36 -5.90 -10.12 8.69
C GLU A 36 -4.77 -10.67 9.56
N VAL A 37 -3.99 -11.63 9.05
CA VAL A 37 -2.82 -12.19 9.75
C VAL A 37 -1.81 -11.10 10.07
N THR A 38 -1.33 -10.39 9.04
CA THR A 38 -0.26 -9.40 9.19
C THR A 38 -0.69 -8.18 10.01
N THR A 39 -1.92 -7.70 9.84
CA THR A 39 -2.47 -6.60 10.63
C THR A 39 -2.61 -7.02 12.09
N GLY A 40 -3.12 -8.23 12.35
CA GLY A 40 -3.25 -8.76 13.71
C GLY A 40 -1.90 -8.89 14.41
N GLU A 41 -0.87 -9.36 13.71
CA GLU A 41 0.49 -9.46 14.24
C GLU A 41 1.09 -8.09 14.54
N LEU A 42 1.05 -7.17 13.58
CA LEU A 42 1.67 -5.84 13.73
C LEU A 42 0.95 -4.96 14.74
N GLN A 43 -0.37 -4.95 14.74
CA GLN A 43 -1.16 -4.17 15.70
C GLN A 43 -1.24 -4.83 17.08
N GLY A 44 -1.01 -6.14 17.16
CA GLY A 44 -0.93 -6.88 18.41
C GLY A 44 0.35 -6.61 19.21
N ASP A 45 1.37 -6.03 18.59
CA ASP A 45 2.59 -5.61 19.29
C ASP A 45 2.27 -4.50 20.32
N PRO A 46 2.62 -4.66 21.61
CA PRO A 46 2.34 -3.65 22.64
C PRO A 46 2.91 -2.26 22.34
N SER A 47 3.95 -2.17 21.51
CA SER A 47 4.58 -0.91 21.09
C SER A 47 3.85 -0.21 19.95
N TYR A 48 2.95 -0.90 19.24
CA TYR A 48 2.27 -0.37 18.05
C TYR A 48 1.59 0.97 18.31
N GLN A 49 0.77 1.05 19.36
CA GLN A 49 -0.04 2.25 19.63
C GLN A 49 0.83 3.49 19.88
N ALA A 50 1.96 3.33 20.57
CA ALA A 50 2.87 4.43 20.86
C ALA A 50 3.57 4.92 19.58
N TYR A 51 4.03 4.01 18.73
CA TYR A 51 4.64 4.36 17.45
C TYR A 51 3.64 4.97 16.49
N PHE A 52 2.43 4.42 16.40
CA PHE A 52 1.36 4.96 15.58
C PHE A 52 1.04 6.40 15.96
N GLN A 53 0.86 6.67 17.25
CA GLN A 53 0.56 8.03 17.72
C GLN A 53 1.72 9.00 17.43
N THR A 54 2.96 8.57 17.67
CA THR A 54 4.15 9.39 17.38
C THR A 54 4.24 9.75 15.89
N ALA A 55 4.01 8.76 15.02
CA ALA A 55 4.01 8.97 13.58
C ALA A 55 2.87 9.90 13.13
N LEU A 56 1.68 9.73 13.71
CA LEU A 56 0.52 10.58 13.41
C LEU A 56 0.77 12.04 13.84
N ASP A 57 1.32 12.25 15.03
CA ASP A 57 1.63 13.59 15.55
C ASP A 57 2.66 14.29 14.67
N LEU A 58 3.69 13.57 14.21
CA LEU A 58 4.71 14.12 13.31
C LEU A 58 4.15 14.41 11.91
N MET A 59 3.38 13.48 11.34
CA MET A 59 2.81 13.63 9.99
C MET A 59 1.78 14.76 9.91
N THR A 60 1.11 15.06 11.03
CA THR A 60 0.08 16.10 11.11
C THR A 60 0.54 17.34 11.87
N ALA A 61 1.85 17.48 12.07
CA ALA A 61 2.43 18.62 12.78
C ALA A 61 2.16 19.94 12.04
N GLU A 62 1.68 20.94 12.76
CA GLU A 62 1.33 22.27 12.23
C GLU A 62 2.57 23.17 12.04
N ASP A 63 3.72 22.78 12.60
CA ASP A 63 4.99 23.51 12.56
C ASP A 63 6.01 22.88 11.60
N ASN A 64 5.55 22.03 10.69
CA ASN A 64 6.39 21.44 9.64
C ASN A 64 7.02 22.52 8.73
N ILE A 65 8.25 22.28 8.30
CA ILE A 65 8.95 23.18 7.37
C ILE A 65 8.26 23.10 5.99
N PRO A 66 7.72 24.20 5.44
CA PRO A 66 7.10 24.18 4.12
C PRO A 66 8.16 24.11 3.03
N VAL A 67 8.34 22.93 2.44
CA VAL A 67 9.27 22.72 1.32
C VAL A 67 8.60 23.16 0.03
N GLY A 68 8.83 24.42 -0.34
CA GLY A 68 8.21 25.03 -1.51
C GLY A 68 9.09 25.07 -2.77
N SER A 69 8.44 25.33 -3.90
CA SER A 69 9.10 25.64 -5.18
C SER A 69 8.92 27.11 -5.55
N ALA A 70 10.00 27.76 -5.99
CA ALA A 70 9.97 29.14 -6.46
C ALA A 70 9.64 29.18 -7.96
N LEU A 71 8.58 29.90 -8.34
CA LEU A 71 8.15 30.06 -9.73
C LEU A 71 7.58 31.46 -9.94
N ASN A 72 8.08 32.19 -10.95
CA ASN A 72 7.60 33.51 -11.36
C ASN A 72 7.41 34.51 -10.19
N GLY A 73 8.41 34.59 -9.30
CA GLY A 73 8.41 35.53 -8.17
C GLY A 73 7.54 35.11 -6.98
N HIS A 74 6.97 33.91 -7.00
CA HIS A 74 6.16 33.35 -5.90
C HIS A 74 6.76 32.03 -5.41
N VAL A 75 6.45 31.66 -4.17
CA VAL A 75 6.80 30.36 -3.59
C VAL A 75 5.52 29.58 -3.35
N TYR A 76 5.46 28.36 -3.89
CA TYR A 76 4.32 27.47 -3.78
C TYR A 76 4.67 26.28 -2.91
N ASN A 77 3.76 25.91 -2.01
CA ASN A 77 3.85 24.73 -1.17
C ASN A 77 2.49 24.04 -1.12
N PHE A 78 2.46 22.72 -1.23
CA PHE A 78 1.25 21.94 -0.93
C PHE A 78 1.23 21.68 0.57
N TRP A 79 0.45 22.48 1.30
CA TRP A 79 0.44 22.44 2.76
C TRP A 79 -0.41 21.30 3.27
N GLN A 80 0.11 20.60 4.28
CA GLN A 80 -0.57 19.48 4.92
C GLN A 80 -0.49 19.62 6.43
N ASP A 81 -1.63 19.45 7.08
CA ASP A 81 -1.79 19.46 8.53
C ASP A 81 -3.04 18.63 8.90
N LYS A 82 -3.46 18.70 10.17
CA LYS A 82 -4.67 18.00 10.65
C LYS A 82 -5.95 18.35 9.88
N THR A 83 -6.04 19.55 9.32
CA THR A 83 -7.19 20.07 8.57
C THR A 83 -7.01 19.99 7.06
N ASN A 84 -5.77 19.88 6.58
CA ASN A 84 -5.37 19.78 5.18
C ASN A 84 -4.75 18.40 4.90
N VAL A 85 -5.58 17.36 4.89
CA VAL A 85 -5.16 15.97 4.64
C VAL A 85 -5.10 15.65 3.13
N LEU A 86 -4.28 14.66 2.77
CA LEU A 86 -4.19 14.09 1.41
C LEU A 86 -5.48 13.34 1.01
#